data_AF-A0A2V6CAW0-F1
#
_entry.id   AF-A0A2V6CAW0-F1
#
_cell.length_a   1.000
_cell.length_b   1.000
_cell.length_c   1.000
_cell.angle_alpha   90.00
_cell.angle_beta   90.00
_cell.angle_gamma   90.00
#
_symmetry.space_group_name_H-M   'P 1'
#
loop_
_entity.id
_entity.type
_entity.pdbx_description
1 polymer ?
#
loop_
_entity_poly.entity_id
_entity_poly.type
_entity_poly.pdbx_seq_one_letter_code
_entity_poly.pdbx_strand_id
1 'polypeptide(L)'
;MFRFAQHDRVRSLMRTFGGFRSGDKFFYGEVVGEEVHLLKNPYWTEIERTGDVRKLADLRVDLPVAPSKLIAVGLNYSDHIAEMKRTEVGAPLIWFKAPNSLLPHDGTIQIAFPEHRTDFEVELAVVIGARAKNVSVNDALDHVFGYSVGLDITDRDLQNQEKQFGRCKSFDTYTPVGPFVYANVDVSDVPIELRQNGEVRQRTRTNLMIYSVAHLVSFASESLTLLPGDVILTGTPSGVGPIHAGDQLEAMMGNWPTLRNRVANARDNGSRGPSQVNASGPQPHE
;
A
#
# COMPACT_ATOMS: atom_id res chain seq x y z
N MET A 1 28.54 -0.06 -4.85
CA MET A 1 28.61 -1.42 -4.27
C MET A 1 28.40 -1.29 -2.78
N PHE A 2 27.16 -1.14 -2.33
CA PHE A 2 26.85 -1.03 -0.91
C PHE A 2 26.73 -2.44 -0.34
N ARG A 3 27.78 -2.90 0.35
CA ARG A 3 27.66 -4.02 1.29
C ARG A 3 27.08 -3.43 2.57
N PHE A 4 25.85 -3.80 2.93
CA PHE A 4 25.43 -3.69 4.31
C PHE A 4 26.35 -4.61 5.12
N ALA A 5 27.26 -4.01 5.88
CA ALA A 5 28.14 -4.75 6.75
C ALA A 5 27.28 -5.34 7.88
N GLN A 6 27.15 -6.66 7.91
CA GLN A 6 26.81 -7.37 9.13
C GLN A 6 27.88 -7.06 10.19
N HIS A 7 27.41 -6.72 11.40
CA HIS A 7 28.08 -6.64 12.71
C HIS A 7 28.06 -5.24 13.33
N ASP A 8 26.92 -4.90 13.94
CA ASP A 8 26.81 -4.53 15.37
C ASP A 8 25.34 -4.30 15.72
N ARG A 9 24.76 -5.19 16.54
CA ARG A 9 23.39 -5.02 17.07
C ARG A 9 23.37 -3.99 18.20
N VAL A 10 23.77 -2.76 17.90
CA VAL A 10 23.20 -1.60 18.59
C VAL A 10 21.79 -1.48 18.04
N ARG A 11 20.75 -1.57 18.88
CA ARG A 11 19.38 -1.26 18.47
C ARG A 11 19.36 0.20 18.02
N SER A 12 19.57 0.42 16.72
CA SER A 12 19.46 1.75 16.14
C SER A 12 18.02 2.21 16.35
N LEU A 13 17.82 3.46 16.77
CA LEU A 13 16.50 4.04 16.92
C LEU A 13 15.70 3.94 15.60
N MET A 14 14.40 3.70 15.73
CA MET A 14 13.46 3.75 14.61
C MET A 14 13.63 5.08 13.87
N ARG A 15 13.72 5.02 12.55
CA ARG A 15 13.78 6.20 11.68
C ARG A 15 12.49 6.32 10.91
N THR A 16 12.01 7.55 10.72
CA THR A 16 10.71 7.82 10.10
C THR A 16 10.90 8.73 8.90
N PHE A 17 10.37 8.32 7.74
CA PHE A 17 10.51 9.05 6.48
C PHE A 17 9.17 9.28 5.82
N GLY A 18 9.04 10.36 5.06
CA GLY A 18 7.80 10.66 4.34
C GLY A 18 7.97 11.64 3.20
N GLY A 19 6.90 11.79 2.44
CA GLY A 19 6.70 12.89 1.51
C GLY A 19 5.89 13.98 2.21
N PHE A 20 6.21 15.23 1.91
CA PHE A 20 5.61 16.38 2.55
C PHE A 20 5.35 17.48 1.54
N ARG A 21 4.38 18.34 1.83
CA ARG A 21 4.13 19.56 1.09
C ARG A 21 4.08 20.79 1.98
N SER A 22 4.71 21.85 1.49
CA SER A 22 4.57 23.21 2.01
C SER A 22 4.03 24.08 0.88
N GLY A 23 2.75 24.48 0.99
CA GLY A 23 1.99 24.98 -0.16
C GLY A 23 1.93 23.93 -1.28
N ASP A 24 2.38 24.30 -2.47
CA ASP A 24 2.41 23.43 -3.65
C ASP A 24 3.71 22.63 -3.78
N LYS A 25 4.76 23.00 -3.05
CA LYS A 25 6.08 22.38 -3.16
C LYS A 25 6.11 21.04 -2.41
N PHE A 26 6.37 19.97 -3.14
CA PHE A 26 6.60 18.63 -2.60
C PHE A 26 8.10 18.38 -2.32
N PHE A 27 8.41 17.60 -1.28
CA PHE A 27 9.74 17.12 -0.97
C PHE A 27 9.70 15.86 -0.08
N TYR A 28 10.77 15.08 -0.06
CA TYR A 28 10.97 14.00 0.91
C TYR A 28 11.72 14.50 2.14
N GLY A 29 11.45 13.90 3.29
CA GLY A 29 12.07 14.27 4.55
C GLY A 29 12.20 13.10 5.53
N GLU A 30 13.12 13.27 6.48
CA GLU A 30 13.22 12.43 7.68
C GLU A 30 12.59 13.18 8.86
N VAL A 31 11.67 12.53 9.57
CA VAL A 31 11.05 13.07 10.79
C VAL A 31 11.95 12.78 11.98
N VAL A 32 12.32 13.83 12.72
CA VAL A 32 13.10 13.77 13.95
C VAL A 32 12.39 14.60 15.01
N GLY A 33 11.76 13.94 15.97
CA GLY A 33 10.89 14.62 16.94
C GLY A 33 9.71 15.30 16.23
N GLU A 34 9.57 16.61 16.40
CA GLU A 34 8.52 17.42 15.77
C GLU A 34 8.99 18.12 14.48
N GLU A 35 10.19 17.78 14.00
CA GLU A 35 10.83 18.40 12.85
C GLU A 35 10.94 17.44 11.67
N VAL A 36 10.91 18.00 10.47
CA VAL A 36 11.17 17.32 9.20
C VAL A 36 12.45 17.89 8.62
N HIS A 37 13.48 17.05 8.54
CA HIS A 37 14.74 17.37 7.86
C HIS A 37 14.61 17.02 6.38
N LEU A 38 14.70 18.04 5.52
CA LEU A 38 14.51 17.88 4.08
C LEU A 38 15.66 17.09 3.46
N LEU A 39 15.33 16.17 2.57
CA LEU A 39 16.29 15.35 1.84
C LEU A 39 16.48 15.85 0.41
N LYS A 40 17.71 15.77 -0.11
CA LYS A 40 18.03 16.13 -1.50
C LYS A 40 17.44 15.14 -2.49
N ASN A 41 17.41 13.87 -2.10
CA ASN A 41 16.93 12.74 -2.90
C ASN A 41 15.84 11.98 -2.14
N PRO A 42 15.03 11.14 -2.82
CA PRO A 42 14.19 10.16 -2.14
C PRO A 42 15.01 9.28 -1.20
N TYR A 43 14.51 9.03 0.02
CA TYR A 43 15.28 8.33 1.06
C TYR A 43 15.65 6.89 0.69
N TRP A 44 14.90 6.26 -0.22
CA TRP A 44 15.19 4.91 -0.72
C TRP A 44 16.27 4.87 -1.80
N THR A 45 16.72 6.03 -2.31
CA THR A 45 17.89 6.09 -3.19
C THR A 45 19.13 6.49 -2.40
N GLU A 46 19.04 7.58 -1.64
CA GLU A 46 20.13 8.12 -0.83
C GLU A 46 19.58 9.04 0.25
N ILE A 47 20.09 8.92 1.47
CA ILE A 47 19.72 9.79 2.57
C ILE A 47 20.77 10.88 2.71
N GLU A 48 20.52 12.01 2.06
CA GLU A 48 21.35 13.21 2.17
C GLU A 48 20.47 14.41 2.57
N ARG A 49 20.75 14.98 3.75
CA ARG A 49 20.02 16.16 4.23
C ARG A 49 20.47 17.40 3.47
N THR A 50 19.50 18.25 3.14
CA THR A 50 19.75 19.58 2.55
C THR A 50 20.33 20.57 3.56
N GLY A 51 20.06 20.36 4.85
CA GLY A 51 20.27 21.33 5.92
C GLY A 51 18.99 22.11 6.28
N ASP A 52 17.97 22.11 5.41
CA ASP A 52 16.68 22.72 5.68
C ASP A 52 15.86 21.86 6.65
N VAL A 53 15.21 22.54 7.60
CA VAL A 53 14.33 21.95 8.60
C VAL A 53 12.99 22.69 8.61
N ARG A 54 11.89 21.96 8.80
CA ARG A 54 10.53 22.50 8.95
C ARG A 54 9.84 21.80 10.13
N LYS A 55 8.91 22.47 10.80
CA LYS A 55 8.07 21.80 11.80
C LYS A 55 7.07 20.90 11.09
N LEU A 56 6.89 19.68 11.58
CA LEU A 56 5.93 18.73 11.01
C LEU A 56 4.50 19.30 11.02
N ALA A 57 4.14 20.04 12.07
CA ALA A 57 2.83 20.67 12.22
C ALA A 57 2.51 21.73 11.14
N ASP A 58 3.53 22.28 10.47
CA ASP A 58 3.36 23.29 9.42
C ASP A 58 3.29 22.66 8.01
N LEU A 59 3.34 21.32 7.92
CA LEU A 59 3.40 20.59 6.65
C LEU A 59 2.16 19.72 6.45
N ARG A 60 1.78 19.56 5.18
CA ARG A 60 0.87 18.48 4.79
C ARG A 60 1.68 17.21 4.54
N VAL A 61 1.33 16.12 5.22
CA VAL A 61 1.87 14.78 4.92
C VAL A 61 1.32 14.32 3.57
N ASP A 62 2.19 13.78 2.73
CA ASP A 62 1.87 13.27 1.40
C ASP A 62 2.40 11.84 1.25
N LEU A 63 2.38 11.27 0.04
CA LEU A 63 2.81 9.90 -0.23
C LEU A 63 4.24 9.69 0.27
N PRO A 64 4.47 8.70 1.14
CA PRO A 64 5.81 8.48 1.67
C PRO A 64 6.75 7.92 0.61
N VAL A 65 6.23 7.25 -0.42
CA VAL A 65 7.03 6.55 -1.43
C VAL A 65 6.42 6.70 -2.83
N ALA A 66 7.29 6.67 -3.85
CA ALA A 66 6.91 6.68 -5.27
C ALA A 66 7.46 5.42 -5.98
N PRO A 67 6.74 4.28 -5.92
CA PRO A 67 7.19 3.00 -6.44
C PRO A 67 7.15 2.94 -7.98
N SER A 68 8.05 2.15 -8.56
CA SER A 68 7.93 1.78 -9.99
C SER A 68 6.80 0.76 -10.19
N LYS A 69 6.54 -0.07 -9.18
CA LYS A 69 5.44 -1.03 -9.14
C LYS A 69 4.95 -1.29 -7.70
N LEU A 70 3.66 -1.58 -7.59
CA LEU A 70 3.03 -2.11 -6.39
C LEU A 70 2.75 -3.59 -6.61
N ILE A 71 3.17 -4.43 -5.68
CA ILE A 71 2.84 -5.85 -5.63
C ILE A 71 1.91 -6.05 -4.43
N ALA A 72 0.87 -6.85 -4.58
CA ALA A 72 0.01 -7.25 -3.47
C ALA A 72 -0.08 -8.77 -3.41
N VAL A 73 -0.30 -9.29 -2.21
CA VAL A 73 -0.27 -10.72 -1.89
C VAL A 73 -1.63 -11.13 -1.34
N GLY A 74 -2.25 -12.13 -1.94
CA GLY A 74 -3.52 -12.68 -1.46
C GLY A 74 -3.32 -13.81 -0.48
N LEU A 75 -4.34 -14.02 0.37
CA LEU A 75 -4.48 -15.23 1.18
C LEU A 75 -3.28 -15.49 2.11
N ASN A 76 -2.71 -14.43 2.69
CA ASN A 76 -1.54 -14.55 3.55
C ASN A 76 -1.86 -14.67 5.06
N TYR A 77 -3.14 -14.82 5.41
CA TYR A 77 -3.62 -15.05 6.78
C TYR A 77 -4.63 -16.19 6.77
N SER A 78 -4.45 -17.19 7.63
CA SER A 78 -5.30 -18.40 7.69
C SER A 78 -6.77 -18.08 7.91
N ASP A 79 -7.05 -17.10 8.77
CA ASP A 79 -8.41 -16.74 9.14
C ASP A 79 -9.12 -16.03 7.97
N HIS A 80 -8.38 -15.30 7.14
CA HIS A 80 -8.91 -14.70 5.93
C HIS A 80 -9.20 -15.76 4.85
N ILE A 81 -8.36 -16.80 4.72
CA ILE A 81 -8.63 -17.95 3.84
C ILE A 81 -9.95 -18.62 4.23
N ALA A 82 -10.14 -18.86 5.53
CA ALA A 82 -11.36 -19.46 6.07
C ALA A 82 -12.60 -18.58 5.80
N GLU A 83 -12.51 -17.27 6.03
CA GLU A 83 -13.57 -16.29 5.73
C GLU A 83 -13.97 -16.30 4.25
N MET A 84 -12.98 -16.31 3.36
CA MET A 84 -13.17 -16.31 1.91
C MET A 84 -13.57 -17.69 1.36
N LYS A 85 -13.63 -18.73 2.19
CA LYS A 85 -13.89 -20.14 1.81
C LYS A 85 -12.98 -20.61 0.67
N ARG A 86 -11.73 -20.16 0.68
CA ARG A 86 -10.72 -20.58 -0.31
C ARG A 86 -9.84 -21.69 0.25
N THR A 87 -9.16 -22.41 -0.64
CA THR A 87 -8.14 -23.37 -0.26
C THR A 87 -6.78 -22.68 -0.19
N GLU A 88 -5.95 -23.10 0.75
CA GLU A 88 -4.55 -22.69 0.80
C GLU A 88 -3.86 -23.05 -0.54
N VAL A 89 -3.15 -22.09 -1.10
CA VAL A 89 -2.38 -22.27 -2.34
C VAL A 89 -0.94 -22.55 -1.89
N GLY A 90 -0.28 -23.57 -2.44
CA GLY A 90 1.06 -23.98 -2.01
C GLY A 90 2.20 -22.97 -2.24
N ALA A 91 1.89 -21.77 -2.75
CA ALA A 91 2.82 -20.67 -2.97
C ALA A 91 2.08 -19.31 -2.87
N PRO A 92 2.78 -18.21 -2.57
CA PRO A 92 2.18 -16.88 -2.54
C PRO A 92 1.49 -16.52 -3.86
N LEU A 93 0.25 -16.02 -3.78
CA LEU A 93 -0.46 -15.48 -4.94
C LEU A 93 -0.23 -13.97 -5.02
N ILE A 94 0.47 -13.52 -6.05
CA ILE A 94 0.78 -12.09 -6.25
C ILE A 94 0.09 -11.49 -7.46
N TRP A 95 -0.24 -10.21 -7.38
CA TRP A 95 -0.68 -9.38 -8.52
C TRP A 95 -0.07 -7.98 -8.44
N PHE A 96 -0.21 -7.21 -9.51
CA PHE A 96 0.20 -5.81 -9.54
C PHE A 96 -0.98 -4.88 -9.27
N LYS A 97 -0.69 -3.81 -8.51
CA LYS A 97 -1.54 -2.63 -8.45
C LYS A 97 -0.88 -1.49 -9.23
N ALA A 98 -1.69 -0.65 -9.87
CA ALA A 98 -1.17 0.46 -10.66
C ALA A 98 -0.64 1.58 -9.75
N PRO A 99 0.57 2.14 -9.95
CA PRO A 99 1.12 3.17 -9.06
C PRO A 99 0.25 4.43 -8.88
N ASN A 100 -0.57 4.79 -9.88
CA ASN A 100 -1.54 5.89 -9.80
C ASN A 100 -2.68 5.66 -8.80
N SER A 101 -2.88 4.41 -8.33
CA SER A 101 -3.85 4.12 -7.28
C SER A 101 -3.42 4.60 -5.89
N LEU A 102 -2.15 5.01 -5.72
CA LEU A 102 -1.63 5.49 -4.44
C LEU A 102 -2.43 6.67 -3.88
N LEU A 103 -2.72 6.61 -2.57
CA LEU A 103 -3.40 7.67 -1.84
C LEU A 103 -2.63 8.03 -0.57
N PRO A 104 -2.32 9.32 -0.32
CA PRO A 104 -1.67 9.73 0.91
C PRO A 104 -2.61 9.66 2.12
N HIS A 105 -2.02 9.81 3.31
CA HIS A 105 -2.75 10.08 4.54
C HIS A 105 -3.71 11.26 4.39
N ASP A 106 -4.86 11.20 5.06
CA ASP A 106 -6.00 12.12 4.99
C ASP A 106 -6.62 12.32 3.59
N GLY A 107 -6.16 11.55 2.61
CA GLY A 107 -6.73 11.45 1.28
C GLY A 107 -8.13 10.82 1.29
N THR A 108 -8.86 11.00 0.19
CA THR A 108 -10.22 10.45 0.03
C THR A 108 -10.21 9.31 -0.97
N ILE A 109 -10.62 8.12 -0.53
CA ILE A 109 -10.90 6.95 -1.39
C ILE A 109 -12.16 7.26 -2.18
N GLN A 110 -12.07 7.19 -3.51
CA GLN A 110 -13.15 7.48 -4.44
C GLN A 110 -13.76 6.19 -4.99
N ILE A 111 -14.90 5.77 -4.45
CA ILE A 111 -15.63 4.59 -4.95
C ILE A 111 -16.00 4.82 -6.42
N ALA A 112 -15.42 4.01 -7.30
CA ALA A 112 -15.55 4.18 -8.75
C ALA A 112 -16.96 3.83 -9.26
N PHE A 113 -17.58 2.80 -8.69
CA PHE A 113 -18.92 2.31 -9.03
C PHE A 113 -19.74 2.21 -7.73
N PRO A 114 -20.53 3.24 -7.37
CA PRO A 114 -21.31 3.28 -6.12
C PRO A 114 -22.31 2.13 -5.95
N GLU A 115 -22.70 1.50 -7.06
CA GLU A 115 -23.57 0.34 -7.12
C GLU A 115 -22.86 -0.99 -6.81
N HIS A 116 -21.53 -1.03 -6.89
CA HIS A 116 -20.72 -2.20 -6.54
C HIS A 116 -20.40 -2.22 -5.05
N ARG A 117 -20.09 -3.42 -4.54
CA ARG A 117 -19.46 -3.59 -3.24
C ARG A 117 -17.96 -3.31 -3.35
N THR A 118 -17.51 -2.24 -2.72
CA THR A 118 -16.08 -1.95 -2.52
C THR A 118 -15.71 -2.25 -1.07
N ASP A 119 -14.64 -3.00 -0.85
CA ASP A 119 -14.18 -3.42 0.48
C ASP A 119 -12.82 -2.82 0.85
N PHE A 120 -12.58 -2.65 2.16
CA PHE A 120 -11.24 -2.36 2.71
C PHE A 120 -10.46 -3.66 3.00
N GLU A 121 -9.14 -3.57 2.96
CA GLU A 121 -8.20 -4.64 3.33
C GLU A 121 -6.95 -3.99 3.96
N VAL A 122 -6.77 -4.03 5.30
CA VAL A 122 -5.55 -3.48 5.94
C VAL A 122 -4.36 -4.43 5.80
N GLU A 123 -3.19 -3.88 5.44
CA GLU A 123 -1.97 -4.66 5.21
C GLU A 123 -0.71 -3.96 5.74
N LEU A 124 0.32 -4.75 6.06
CA LEU A 124 1.69 -4.26 6.17
C LEU A 124 2.19 -3.96 4.74
N ALA A 125 2.77 -2.77 4.56
CA ALA A 125 3.43 -2.39 3.32
C ALA A 125 4.95 -2.45 3.50
N VAL A 126 5.64 -3.21 2.66
CA VAL A 126 7.11 -3.35 2.66
C VAL A 126 7.68 -2.44 1.58
N VAL A 127 8.61 -1.56 1.94
CA VAL A 127 9.31 -0.69 0.97
C VAL A 127 10.69 -1.25 0.69
N ILE A 128 10.98 -1.52 -0.57
CA ILE A 128 12.28 -2.03 -1.02
C ILE A 128 13.32 -0.90 -0.99
N GLY A 129 14.50 -1.18 -0.45
CA GLY A 129 15.62 -0.23 -0.32
C GLY A 129 16.82 -0.56 -1.19
N ALA A 130 16.96 -1.81 -1.62
CA ALA A 130 18.03 -2.24 -2.51
C ALA A 130 17.50 -3.16 -3.61
N ARG A 131 18.13 -3.09 -4.79
CA ARG A 131 17.78 -3.97 -5.92
C ARG A 131 17.85 -5.44 -5.50
N ALA A 132 16.76 -6.19 -5.68
CA ALA A 132 16.69 -7.62 -5.38
C ALA A 132 16.29 -8.42 -6.63
N LYS A 133 17.02 -9.49 -6.93
CA LYS A 133 16.69 -10.45 -8.00
C LYS A 133 17.23 -11.81 -7.59
N ASN A 134 16.37 -12.83 -7.54
CA ASN A 134 16.70 -14.18 -7.10
C ASN A 134 17.42 -14.21 -5.74
N VAL A 135 16.96 -13.40 -4.78
CA VAL A 135 17.57 -13.33 -3.44
C VAL A 135 17.02 -14.45 -2.57
N SER A 136 17.87 -15.05 -1.73
CA SER A 136 17.44 -16.08 -0.79
C SER A 136 16.55 -15.49 0.30
N VAL A 137 15.72 -16.31 0.96
CA VAL A 137 14.90 -15.88 2.11
C VAL A 137 15.78 -15.30 3.23
N ASN A 138 16.98 -15.84 3.45
CA ASN A 138 17.88 -15.39 4.51
C ASN A 138 18.46 -13.99 4.24
N ASP A 139 18.64 -13.64 2.95
CA ASP A 139 19.20 -12.35 2.54
C ASP A 139 18.10 -11.32 2.21
N ALA A 140 16.84 -11.76 2.11
CA ALA A 140 15.75 -10.94 1.60
C ALA A 140 15.50 -9.65 2.39
N LEU A 141 15.67 -9.69 3.71
CA LEU A 141 15.45 -8.51 4.56
C LEU A 141 16.54 -7.44 4.40
N ASP A 142 17.73 -7.80 3.92
CA ASP A 142 18.81 -6.83 3.62
C ASP A 142 18.44 -5.90 2.45
N HIS A 143 17.40 -6.26 1.69
CA HIS A 143 16.86 -5.47 0.59
C HIS A 143 15.67 -4.59 0.98
N VAL A 144 15.16 -4.70 2.21
CA VAL A 144 14.04 -3.90 2.71
C VAL A 144 14.56 -2.59 3.29
N PHE A 145 14.01 -1.46 2.84
CA PHE A 145 14.29 -0.17 3.45
C PHE A 145 13.57 -0.03 4.79
N GLY A 146 12.29 -0.37 4.80
CA GLY A 146 11.40 -0.17 5.93
C GLY A 146 9.97 -0.55 5.59
N TYR A 147 9.05 -0.11 6.44
CA TYR A 147 7.67 -0.57 6.45
C TYR A 147 6.69 0.59 6.57
N SER A 148 5.47 0.39 6.11
CA SER A 148 4.36 1.34 6.26
C SER A 148 3.06 0.59 6.50
N VAL A 149 1.96 1.33 6.68
CA VAL A 149 0.60 0.78 6.67
C VAL A 149 0.03 1.00 5.28
N GLY A 150 -0.64 -0.02 4.73
CA GLY A 150 -1.30 0.05 3.43
C GLY A 150 -2.75 -0.43 3.51
N LEU A 151 -3.57 0.03 2.56
CA LEU A 151 -4.90 -0.53 2.30
C LEU A 151 -4.96 -1.07 0.86
N ASP A 152 -5.48 -2.29 0.68
CA ASP A 152 -5.79 -2.88 -0.62
C ASP A 152 -7.30 -2.79 -0.94
N ILE A 153 -7.75 -1.58 -1.29
CA ILE A 153 -9.17 -1.34 -1.60
C ILE A 153 -9.58 -2.14 -2.84
N THR A 154 -10.71 -2.83 -2.74
CA THR A 154 -11.12 -3.82 -3.73
C THR A 154 -12.57 -3.66 -4.14
N ASP A 155 -12.81 -3.51 -5.43
CA ASP A 155 -14.14 -3.71 -6.02
C ASP A 155 -14.44 -5.22 -6.14
N ARG A 156 -15.37 -5.72 -5.34
CA ARG A 156 -15.68 -7.16 -5.23
C ARG A 156 -16.49 -7.67 -6.42
N ASP A 157 -17.37 -6.85 -6.97
CA ASP A 157 -18.17 -7.19 -8.14
C ASP A 157 -17.25 -7.48 -9.33
N LEU A 158 -16.30 -6.59 -9.59
CA LEU A 158 -15.31 -6.78 -10.64
C LEU A 158 -14.36 -7.94 -10.33
N GLN A 159 -13.93 -8.09 -9.06
CA GLN A 159 -13.10 -9.23 -8.65
C GLN A 159 -13.78 -10.58 -8.93
N ASN A 160 -15.10 -10.68 -8.75
CA ASN A 160 -15.87 -11.90 -8.98
C ASN A 160 -16.16 -12.16 -10.46
N GLN A 161 -16.32 -11.09 -11.25
CA GLN A 161 -16.58 -11.18 -12.69
C GLN A 161 -15.30 -11.47 -13.50
N GLU A 162 -14.14 -11.05 -13.00
CA GLU A 162 -12.87 -11.12 -13.71
C GLU A 162 -11.93 -12.20 -13.18
N LYS A 163 -11.09 -12.73 -14.06
CA LYS A 163 -10.03 -13.69 -13.68
C LYS A 163 -8.76 -13.00 -13.16
N GLN A 164 -8.66 -11.69 -13.27
CA GLN A 164 -7.46 -10.91 -12.96
C GLN A 164 -7.80 -9.86 -11.90
N PHE A 165 -6.90 -9.65 -10.92
CA PHE A 165 -7.17 -8.73 -9.81
C PHE A 165 -6.61 -7.33 -10.02
N GLY A 166 -5.88 -7.10 -11.12
CA GLY A 166 -5.25 -5.81 -11.40
C GLY A 166 -6.27 -4.67 -11.45
N ARG A 167 -7.34 -4.80 -12.24
CA ARG A 167 -8.30 -3.70 -12.44
C ARG A 167 -9.12 -3.40 -11.19
N CYS A 168 -9.72 -4.42 -10.57
CA CYS A 168 -10.60 -4.24 -9.41
C CYS A 168 -9.90 -3.66 -8.16
N LYS A 169 -8.56 -3.70 -8.13
CA LYS A 169 -7.73 -3.18 -7.05
C LYS A 169 -6.90 -1.94 -7.44
N SER A 170 -7.03 -1.39 -8.65
CA SER A 170 -6.12 -0.33 -9.14
C SER A 170 -6.80 0.94 -9.62
N PHE A 171 -8.06 1.18 -9.27
CA PHE A 171 -8.65 2.50 -9.48
C PHE A 171 -7.80 3.57 -8.77
N ASP A 172 -7.83 4.79 -9.28
CA ASP A 172 -7.24 5.93 -8.58
C ASP A 172 -7.74 5.93 -7.13
N THR A 173 -6.85 6.20 -6.18
CA THR A 173 -7.10 6.19 -4.73
C THR A 173 -7.28 4.83 -4.04
N TYR A 174 -7.22 3.69 -4.73
CA TYR A 174 -7.43 2.34 -4.15
C TYR A 174 -6.20 1.74 -3.44
N THR A 175 -5.12 2.51 -3.29
CA THR A 175 -3.92 2.11 -2.53
C THR A 175 -3.48 3.18 -1.53
N PRO A 176 -4.25 3.45 -0.47
CA PRO A 176 -3.76 4.22 0.66
C PRO A 176 -2.47 3.63 1.24
N VAL A 177 -1.42 4.43 1.38
CA VAL A 177 -0.15 4.04 2.02
C VAL A 177 0.38 5.18 2.86
N GLY A 178 0.76 4.90 4.11
CA GLY A 178 1.39 5.87 4.99
C GLY A 178 1.04 5.70 6.47
N PRO A 179 1.07 6.80 7.25
CA PRO A 179 1.47 8.15 6.85
C PRO A 179 2.98 8.27 6.53
N PHE A 180 3.81 7.38 7.07
CA PHE A 180 5.26 7.39 6.91
C PHE A 180 5.81 6.00 6.60
N VAL A 181 7.08 5.94 6.25
CA VAL A 181 7.87 4.71 6.17
C VAL A 181 8.84 4.65 7.35
N TYR A 182 8.78 3.55 8.08
CA TYR A 182 9.53 3.30 9.31
C TYR A 182 10.66 2.32 9.02
N ALA A 183 11.90 2.78 9.17
CA ALA A 183 13.10 1.96 9.05
C ALA A 183 13.63 1.58 10.43
N ASN A 184 14.46 0.53 10.48
CA ASN A 184 15.08 0.00 11.70
C ASN A 184 14.06 -0.46 12.75
N VAL A 185 12.98 -1.09 12.29
CA VAL A 185 11.91 -1.65 13.13
C VAL A 185 11.77 -3.14 12.90
N ASP A 186 11.38 -3.85 13.96
CA ASP A 186 11.04 -5.27 13.90
C ASP A 186 9.52 -5.42 13.70
N VAL A 187 9.13 -6.03 12.59
CA VAL A 187 7.73 -6.31 12.24
C VAL A 187 7.37 -7.79 12.36
N SER A 188 8.21 -8.60 13.03
CA SER A 188 7.95 -10.04 13.20
C SER A 188 6.68 -10.33 14.02
N ASP A 189 6.35 -9.46 14.99
CA ASP A 189 5.14 -9.58 15.80
C ASP A 189 4.58 -8.22 16.24
N VAL A 190 3.86 -7.56 15.33
CA VAL A 190 3.26 -6.24 15.54
C VAL A 190 1.75 -6.33 15.37
N PRO A 191 0.95 -5.72 16.27
CA PRO A 191 -0.50 -5.69 16.12
C PRO A 191 -0.89 -4.87 14.89
N ILE A 192 -1.88 -5.35 14.14
CA ILE A 192 -2.53 -4.65 13.02
C ILE A 192 -4.00 -4.50 13.37
N GLU A 193 -4.56 -3.31 13.19
CA GLU A 193 -5.98 -3.02 13.42
C GLU A 193 -6.51 -2.06 12.36
N LEU A 194 -7.75 -2.28 11.92
CA LEU A 194 -8.51 -1.31 11.14
C LEU A 194 -9.83 -1.01 11.83
N ARG A 195 -10.13 0.28 11.95
CA ARG A 195 -11.43 0.81 12.36
C ARG A 195 -12.14 1.47 11.20
N GLN A 196 -13.45 1.28 11.15
CA GLN A 196 -14.37 2.01 10.29
C GLN A 196 -15.30 2.80 11.19
N ASN A 197 -15.29 4.13 11.07
CA ASN A 197 -16.12 5.03 11.88
C ASN A 197 -15.96 4.80 13.40
N GLY A 198 -14.73 4.50 13.84
CA GLY A 198 -14.40 4.23 15.24
C GLY A 198 -14.64 2.78 15.70
N GLU A 199 -15.32 1.94 14.91
CA GLU A 199 -15.56 0.53 15.24
C GLU A 199 -14.46 -0.36 14.67
N VAL A 200 -13.90 -1.26 15.48
CA VAL A 200 -12.91 -2.24 15.03
C VAL A 200 -13.56 -3.23 14.06
N ARG A 201 -12.98 -3.34 12.86
CA ARG A 201 -13.40 -4.29 11.82
C ARG A 201 -12.39 -5.40 11.59
N GLN A 202 -11.10 -5.07 11.56
CA GLN A 202 -10.01 -6.04 11.45
C GLN A 202 -9.07 -5.90 12.64
N ARG A 203 -8.58 -7.02 13.17
CA ARG A 203 -7.57 -7.06 14.24
C ARG A 203 -6.76 -8.34 14.16
N THR A 204 -5.45 -8.23 13.98
CA THR A 204 -4.53 -9.36 13.87
C THR A 204 -3.13 -8.99 14.38
N ARG A 205 -2.14 -9.86 14.14
CA ARG A 205 -0.72 -9.62 14.36
C ARG A 205 0.09 -10.10 13.14
N THR A 206 1.23 -9.48 12.86
CA THR A 206 2.09 -9.89 11.72
C THR A 206 2.67 -11.30 11.87
N ASN A 207 2.79 -11.84 13.09
CA ASN A 207 3.28 -13.20 13.33
C ASN A 207 2.29 -14.30 12.86
N LEU A 208 1.06 -13.93 12.50
CA LEU A 208 0.05 -14.84 11.95
C LEU A 208 0.08 -14.89 10.41
N MET A 209 1.04 -14.21 9.76
CA MET A 209 1.24 -14.36 8.31
C MET A 209 1.69 -15.78 7.97
N ILE A 210 1.09 -16.36 6.94
CA ILE A 210 1.48 -17.68 6.39
C ILE A 210 2.87 -17.59 5.76
N TYR A 211 3.10 -16.54 4.98
CA TYR A 211 4.35 -16.20 4.33
C TYR A 211 4.92 -14.91 4.95
N SER A 212 6.10 -15.02 5.55
CA SER A 212 6.80 -13.88 6.14
C SER A 212 7.24 -12.87 5.09
N VAL A 213 7.54 -11.63 5.51
CA VAL A 213 8.14 -10.59 4.64
C VAL A 213 9.34 -11.12 3.86
N ALA A 214 10.24 -11.83 4.54
CA ALA A 214 11.44 -12.39 3.93
C ALA A 214 11.10 -13.40 2.81
N HIS A 215 10.09 -14.24 3.03
CA HIS A 215 9.59 -15.17 2.02
C HIS A 215 8.99 -14.41 0.83
N LEU A 216 8.12 -13.43 1.08
CA LEU A 216 7.47 -12.65 0.03
C LEU A 216 8.46 -11.90 -0.86
N VAL A 217 9.48 -11.27 -0.26
CA VAL A 217 10.55 -10.57 -0.99
C VAL A 217 11.37 -11.56 -1.82
N SER A 218 11.78 -12.69 -1.23
CA SER A 218 12.51 -13.74 -1.94
C SER A 218 11.71 -14.28 -3.13
N PHE A 219 10.47 -14.70 -2.91
CA PHE A 219 9.55 -15.22 -3.92
C PHE A 219 9.31 -14.22 -5.06
N ALA A 220 8.95 -12.98 -4.74
CA ALA A 220 8.73 -11.95 -5.76
C ALA A 220 10.01 -11.69 -6.58
N SER A 221 11.18 -11.76 -5.93
CA SER A 221 12.47 -11.53 -6.59
C SER A 221 12.86 -12.65 -7.57
N GLU A 222 12.35 -13.86 -7.44
CA GLU A 222 12.63 -14.96 -8.38
C GLU A 222 12.07 -14.64 -9.77
N SER A 223 10.86 -14.10 -9.82
CA SER A 223 10.20 -13.73 -11.07
C SER A 223 10.59 -12.32 -11.53
N LEU A 224 10.70 -11.37 -10.61
CA LEU A 224 10.82 -9.95 -10.92
C LEU A 224 12.10 -9.37 -10.34
N THR A 225 12.70 -8.36 -10.99
CA THR A 225 13.64 -7.51 -10.24
C THR A 225 12.85 -6.51 -9.40
N LEU A 226 13.08 -6.50 -8.09
CA LEU A 226 12.59 -5.46 -7.18
C LEU A 226 13.59 -4.30 -7.19
N LEU A 227 13.08 -3.07 -7.23
CA LEU A 227 13.87 -1.84 -7.28
C LEU A 227 13.64 -1.03 -5.99
N PRO A 228 14.62 -0.21 -5.56
CA PRO A 228 14.42 0.71 -4.46
C PRO A 228 13.19 1.61 -4.70
N GLY A 229 12.33 1.68 -3.70
CA GLY A 229 11.05 2.39 -3.74
C GLY A 229 9.85 1.51 -4.09
N ASP A 230 10.03 0.31 -4.65
CA ASP A 230 8.91 -0.61 -4.87
C ASP A 230 8.23 -1.01 -3.57
N VAL A 231 6.93 -1.29 -3.63
CA VAL A 231 6.12 -1.66 -2.46
C VAL A 231 5.50 -3.03 -2.63
N ILE A 232 5.53 -3.82 -1.57
CA ILE A 232 4.79 -5.09 -1.45
C ILE A 232 3.77 -4.96 -0.32
N LEU A 233 2.48 -5.09 -0.63
CA LEU A 233 1.42 -5.27 0.35
C LEU A 233 1.30 -6.77 0.68
N THR A 234 1.37 -7.11 1.96
CA THR A 234 1.65 -8.50 2.40
C THR A 234 0.43 -9.37 2.65
N GLY A 235 -0.77 -8.93 2.28
CA GLY A 235 -2.04 -9.58 2.57
C GLY A 235 -2.73 -9.05 3.83
N THR A 236 -4.04 -9.27 3.87
CA THR A 236 -4.95 -8.76 4.89
C THR A 236 -5.52 -9.88 5.79
N PRO A 237 -5.83 -9.62 7.07
CA PRO A 237 -6.54 -10.57 7.93
C PRO A 237 -8.05 -10.66 7.61
N SER A 238 -8.76 -11.53 8.33
CA SER A 238 -10.22 -11.56 8.36
C SER A 238 -10.83 -10.24 8.85
N GLY A 239 -12.14 -10.08 8.65
CA GLY A 239 -12.88 -8.86 8.96
C GLY A 239 -12.97 -7.87 7.81
N VAL A 240 -12.71 -8.33 6.58
CA VAL A 240 -12.88 -7.55 5.36
C VAL A 240 -14.34 -7.13 5.24
N GLY A 241 -14.59 -5.85 4.93
CA GLY A 241 -15.94 -5.31 4.92
C GLY A 241 -16.13 -4.16 3.94
N PRO A 242 -17.40 -3.85 3.61
CA PRO A 242 -17.75 -2.83 2.63
C PRO A 242 -17.50 -1.42 3.16
N ILE A 243 -17.16 -0.52 2.24
CA ILE A 243 -17.07 0.92 2.45
C ILE A 243 -18.17 1.66 1.70
N HIS A 244 -18.62 2.76 2.27
CA HIS A 244 -19.63 3.63 1.68
C HIS A 244 -19.18 5.09 1.75
N ALA A 245 -19.72 5.93 0.86
CA ALA A 245 -19.50 7.37 0.93
C ALA A 245 -19.89 7.91 2.32
N GLY A 246 -18.99 8.69 2.93
CA GLY A 246 -19.13 9.20 4.29
C GLY A 246 -18.34 8.42 5.35
N ASP A 247 -17.86 7.21 5.03
CA ASP A 247 -17.03 6.44 5.95
C ASP A 247 -15.65 7.08 6.17
N GLN A 248 -15.08 6.80 7.34
CA GLN A 248 -13.69 7.04 7.67
C GLN A 248 -13.02 5.74 8.08
N LEU A 249 -11.90 5.43 7.43
CA LEU A 249 -11.03 4.31 7.76
C LEU A 249 -9.83 4.81 8.57
N GLU A 250 -9.51 4.08 9.63
CA GLU A 250 -8.32 4.29 10.45
C GLU A 250 -7.56 2.97 10.54
N ALA A 251 -6.36 2.90 9.96
CA ALA A 251 -5.50 1.73 9.99
C ALA A 251 -4.28 1.99 10.88
N MET A 252 -4.02 1.05 11.79
CA MET A 252 -2.98 1.15 12.81
C MET A 252 -2.08 -0.08 12.79
N MET A 253 -0.80 0.17 13.04
CA MET A 253 0.19 -0.89 13.22
C MET A 253 1.15 -0.53 14.35
N GLY A 254 1.20 -1.36 15.39
CA GLY A 254 2.01 -1.08 16.57
C GLY A 254 1.67 0.27 17.21
N ASN A 255 2.69 1.08 17.46
CA ASN A 255 2.58 2.44 17.98
C ASN A 255 2.82 3.52 16.90
N TRP A 256 2.76 3.14 15.62
CA TRP A 256 2.95 4.09 14.52
C TRP A 256 1.75 5.05 14.40
N PRO A 257 1.98 6.29 13.93
CA PRO A 257 0.91 7.18 13.52
C PRO A 257 -0.12 6.48 12.61
N THR A 258 -1.39 6.67 12.93
CA THR A 258 -2.53 6.07 12.20
C THR A 258 -2.59 6.55 10.76
N LEU A 259 -2.81 5.64 9.82
CA LEU A 259 -3.22 5.99 8.46
C LEU A 259 -4.74 6.24 8.46
N ARG A 260 -5.16 7.44 8.05
CA ARG A 260 -6.57 7.84 8.01
C ARG A 260 -6.98 8.20 6.60
N ASN A 261 -8.12 7.70 6.15
CA ASN A 261 -8.67 8.05 4.85
C ASN A 261 -10.20 8.15 4.91
N ARG A 262 -10.76 9.16 4.24
CA ARG A 262 -12.21 9.30 4.08
C ARG A 262 -12.67 8.56 2.83
N VAL A 263 -13.95 8.24 2.76
CA VAL A 263 -14.56 7.58 1.60
C VAL A 263 -15.62 8.48 0.99
N ALA A 264 -15.61 8.60 -0.32
CA ALA A 264 -16.64 9.30 -1.09
C ALA A 264 -16.89 8.54 -2.40
N ASN A 265 -18.02 8.78 -3.05
CA ASN A 265 -18.19 8.36 -4.43
C ASN A 265 -17.30 9.20 -5.34
N ALA A 266 -16.71 8.58 -6.36
CA ALA A 266 -16.08 9.33 -7.44
C ALA A 266 -17.11 10.32 -8.02
N ARG A 267 -16.67 11.55 -8.34
CA ARG A 267 -17.58 12.52 -8.96
C ARG A 267 -18.05 11.95 -10.30
N ASP A 268 -19.36 12.01 -10.51
CA ASP A 268 -19.97 11.61 -11.76
C ASP A 268 -19.39 12.53 -12.86
N ASN A 269 -18.47 12.02 -13.66
CA ASN A 269 -17.90 12.73 -14.80
C ASN A 269 -18.94 12.73 -15.94
N GLY A 270 -20.12 13.30 -15.67
CA GLY A 270 -21.20 13.58 -16.60
C GLY A 270 -21.64 12.40 -17.47
N SER A 271 -22.80 11.82 -17.14
CA SER A 271 -23.77 11.34 -18.15
C SER A 271 -23.15 10.76 -19.44
N ARG A 272 -22.70 9.51 -19.41
CA ARG A 272 -22.70 8.73 -20.65
C ARG A 272 -24.17 8.42 -20.96
N GLY A 273 -24.82 9.35 -21.67
CA GLY A 273 -26.10 9.07 -22.32
C GLY A 273 -25.97 7.80 -23.17
N PRO A 274 -27.06 7.03 -23.34
CA PRO A 274 -26.99 5.75 -24.03
C PRO A 274 -26.36 5.97 -25.40
N SER A 275 -25.31 5.21 -25.71
CA SER A 275 -24.71 5.20 -27.03
C SER A 275 -25.82 4.92 -28.03
N GLN A 276 -26.16 5.91 -28.86
CA GLN A 276 -26.97 5.67 -30.04
C GLN A 276 -26.17 4.73 -30.92
N VAL A 277 -26.54 3.45 -30.86
CA VAL A 277 -26.20 2.46 -31.87
C VAL A 277 -26.86 2.97 -33.14
N ASN A 278 -26.09 3.65 -33.98
CA ASN A 278 -26.52 3.95 -35.34
C ASN A 278 -26.67 2.61 -36.07
N ALA A 279 -27.90 2.12 -36.13
CA ALA A 279 -28.32 1.09 -37.06
C ALA A 279 -28.37 1.73 -38.46
N SER A 280 -27.21 1.87 -39.11
CA SER A 280 -27.16 2.02 -40.56
C SER A 280 -27.36 0.64 -41.17
N GLY A 281 -28.62 0.29 -41.43
CA GLY A 281 -28.95 -0.84 -42.29
C GLY A 281 -28.44 -0.60 -43.72
N PRO A 282 -28.00 -1.63 -44.44
CA PRO A 282 -27.59 -1.46 -45.83
C PRO A 282 -28.83 -1.15 -46.70
N GLN A 283 -28.76 -0.07 -47.47
CA GLN A 283 -29.69 0.14 -48.58
C GLN A 283 -29.37 -0.83 -49.73
N PRO A 284 -30.39 -1.33 -50.45
CA PRO A 284 -30.19 -2.24 -51.56
C PRO A 284 -29.71 -1.44 -52.78
N HIS A 285 -28.66 -1.92 -53.43
CA HIS A 285 -28.33 -1.52 -54.79
C HIS A 285 -28.57 -2.70 -55.73
N GLU A 286 -29.13 -2.34 -56.88
CA GLU A 286 -29.59 -3.13 -58.03
C GLU A 286 -28.57 -4.14 -58.57
#